data_AF-A0A3C0JET9-F1
#
_entry.id   AF-A0A3C0JET9-F1
#
_cell.length_a   1.000
_cell.length_b   1.000
_cell.length_c   1.000
_cell.angle_alpha   90.00
_cell.angle_beta   90.00
_cell.angle_gamma   90.00
#
_symmetry.space_group_name_H-M   'P 1'
#
loop_
_entity.id
_entity.type
_entity.pdbx_description
1 polymer ?
#
loop_
_entity_poly.entity_id
_entity_poly.type
_entity_poly.pdbx_seq_one_letter_code
_entity_poly.pdbx_strand_id
1 'polypeptide(L)' 'MSDEKDNNENDGKLLNCSFCGKNQHEVRKLIAGPSVFVCDECVEL' A
#
# COMPACT_ATOMS: atom_id res chain seq x y z
N MET A 1 -6.41 24.93 -3.75
CA MET A 1 -6.63 23.77 -4.63
C MET A 1 -5.42 22.88 -4.49
N SER A 2 -5.59 21.88 -3.62
CA SER A 2 -4.89 20.61 -3.45
C SER A 2 -5.62 19.92 -2.30
N ASP A 3 -6.86 19.59 -2.63
CA ASP A 3 -7.73 18.54 -2.12
C ASP A 3 -6.88 17.27 -1.83
N GLU A 4 -7.08 16.41 -0.83
CA GLU A 4 -8.19 16.10 0.06
C GLU A 4 -7.62 15.74 1.45
N LYS A 5 -8.29 16.16 2.52
CA LYS A 5 -8.09 15.58 3.86
C LYS A 5 -8.68 14.17 3.87
N ASP A 6 -7.85 13.15 3.73
CA ASP A 6 -8.25 11.76 3.99
C ASP A 6 -8.46 11.59 5.51
N ASN A 7 -9.70 11.84 5.92
CA ASN A 7 -10.19 11.47 7.24
C ASN A 7 -10.70 10.03 7.12
N ASN A 8 -9.83 9.06 7.36
CA ASN A 8 -10.26 7.70 7.63
C ASN A 8 -9.54 7.17 8.87
N GLU A 9 -10.18 7.42 10.00
CA GLU A 9 -9.85 6.90 11.32
C GLU A 9 -10.22 5.39 11.38
N ASN A 10 -9.53 4.58 10.57
CA ASN A 10 -9.45 3.13 10.74
C ASN A 10 -7.98 2.78 10.94
N ASP A 11 -7.55 2.90 12.20
CA ASP A 11 -6.19 2.62 12.70
C ASP A 11 -5.88 1.11 12.64
N GLY A 12 -5.87 0.56 11.43
CA GLY A 12 -5.31 -0.73 11.09
C GLY A 12 -4.21 -0.47 10.07
N LYS A 13 -3.04 -0.03 10.54
CA LYS A 13 -1.83 0.32 9.76
C LYS A 13 -1.89 -0.14 8.30
N LEU A 14 -2.25 0.76 7.40
CA LEU A 14 -2.25 0.49 5.97
C LEU A 14 -0.84 0.06 5.55
N LEU A 15 -0.72 -1.17 5.08
CA LEU A 15 0.53 -1.69 4.57
C LEU A 15 0.74 -1.14 3.16
N ASN A 16 1.94 -0.62 2.92
CA ASN A 16 2.34 -0.01 1.66
C ASN A 16 3.50 -0.80 1.04
N CYS A 17 3.47 -0.94 -0.29
CA CYS A 17 4.53 -1.57 -1.04
C CYS A 17 5.81 -0.74 -0.91
N SER A 18 6.91 -1.38 -0.50
CA SER A 18 8.20 -0.73 -0.31
C SER A 18 8.86 -0.28 -1.62
N PHE A 19 8.34 -0.70 -2.78
CA PHE A 19 8.88 -0.39 -4.09
C PHE A 19 8.11 0.73 -4.80
N CYS A 20 6.78 0.64 -4.87
CA CYS A 20 5.94 1.61 -5.57
C CYS A 20 5.18 2.58 -4.65
N GLY A 21 5.15 2.32 -3.34
CA GLY A 21 4.41 3.14 -2.35
C GLY A 21 2.90 2.92 -2.31
N LYS A 22 2.35 2.09 -3.20
CA LYS A 22 0.90 1.78 -3.23
C LYS A 22 0.46 1.05 -1.97
N ASN A 23 -0.73 1.37 -1.48
CA ASN A 23 -1.31 0.71 -0.33
C ASN A 23 -2.03 -0.61 -0.72
N GLN A 24 -2.34 -1.43 0.29
CA GLN A 24 -3.03 -2.71 0.14
C GLN A 24 -4.42 -2.65 -0.55
N HIS A 25 -5.07 -1.49 -0.60
CA HIS A 25 -6.35 -1.28 -1.28
C HIS A 25 -6.17 -0.86 -2.74
N GLU A 26 -5.02 -0.31 -3.10
CA GLU A 26 -4.69 0.14 -4.46
C GLU A 26 -4.16 -1.00 -5.35
N VAL A 27 -3.75 -2.12 -4.75
CA VAL A 27 -3.17 -3.27 -5.48
C VAL A 27 -4.03 -4.51 -5.35
N ARG A 28 -3.93 -5.41 -6.33
CA ARG A 28 -4.70 -6.66 -6.31
C ARG A 28 -4.13 -7.64 -5.29
N LYS A 29 -2.80 -7.68 -5.13
CA LYS A 29 -2.14 -8.46 -4.08
C LYS A 29 -1.03 -7.62 -3.45
N LEU A 30 -1.00 -7.60 -2.12
CA LEU A 30 0.13 -7.12 -1.35
C LEU A 30 0.69 -8.26 -0.51
N ILE A 31 1.97 -8.55 -0.69
CA ILE A 31 2.69 -9.64 -0.03
C ILE A 31 3.44 -9.04 1.16
N ALA A 32 3.07 -9.49 2.36
CA ALA A 32 3.72 -9.10 3.61
C ALA A 32 4.86 -10.07 3.96
N GLY A 33 6.10 -9.59 3.86
CA GLY A 33 7.28 -10.29 4.36
C GLY A 33 7.66 -9.81 5.78
N PRO A 34 8.62 -10.48 6.45
CA PRO A 34 9.07 -10.12 7.80
C PRO A 34 9.63 -8.70 7.94
N SER A 35 10.11 -8.10 6.85
CA SER A 35 10.71 -6.75 6.86
C SER A 35 10.45 -5.95 5.58
N VAL A 36 9.66 -6.48 4.65
CA VAL A 36 9.40 -5.85 3.35
C VAL A 36 7.99 -6.18 2.89
N PHE A 37 7.35 -5.22 2.23
CA PHE A 37 6.05 -5.40 1.61
C PHE A 37 6.18 -5.18 0.11
N VAL A 38 5.65 -6.09 -0.70
CA VAL A 38 5.75 -6.02 -2.16
C VAL A 38 4.41 -6.35 -2.80
N CYS A 39 3.98 -5.60 -3.81
CA CYS A 39 2.74 -5.88 -4.54
C CYS A 39 2.97 -6.75 -5.79
N ASP A 40 1.90 -7.32 -6.34
CA ASP A 40 1.97 -8.15 -7.56
C ASP A 40 2.56 -7.40 -8.76
N GLU A 41 2.19 -6.13 -8.94
CA GLU A 41 2.73 -5.32 -10.03
C GLU A 41 4.26 -5.16 -9.96
N CYS A 42 4.84 -5.08 -8.75
CA CYS A 42 6.29 -4.96 -8.59
C CYS A 42 7.04 -6.29 -8.79
N VAL A 43 6.34 -7.43 -8.77
CA VAL A 43 6.93 -8.77 -8.95
C VAL A 43 6.77 -9.26 -10.39
N GLU A 44 5.73 -8.81 -11.10
CA GLU A 44 5.48 -9.14 -12.52
C GLU A 44 6.17 -8.19 -13.52
N LEU A 45 7.00 -7.25 -13.04
CA LEU A 45 7.80 -6.32 -13.85
C LEU A 45 9.20 -6.86 -14.18
#